data_AF-A0A946VPV4-F1
#
_entry.id   AF-A0A946VPV4-F1
#
_cell.length_a   1.000
_cell.length_b   1.000
_cell.length_c   1.000
_cell.angle_alpha   90.00
_cell.angle_beta   90.00
_cell.angle_gamma   90.00
#
_symmetry.space_group_name_H-M   'P 1'
#
loop_
_entity.id
_entity.type
_entity.pdbx_description
1 polymer ?
#
loop_
_entity_poly.entity_id
_entity_poly.type
_entity_poly.pdbx_seq_one_letter_code
_entity_poly.pdbx_strand_id
1 'polypeptide(L)'
;MAKEKSRKQLSQETTKPATHPVEKLENQFQLLQRELANSRKNYLASYKDEVLAARERMQQIQTKLRKARKQVARAAVDARTTGTRSTKNQLKKTRAASLLLTDSLQEARKIMASAQRKLHAAKPFDRKLAARAKVLAKFEKDWDRKMREEAATKAAQAKKAAAKRRSTARKRAAKKLAGKKPSGN
;
A
#
# COMPACT_ATOMS: atom_id res chain seq x y z
N MET A 1 3.08 5.77 -20.91
CA MET A 1 1.76 6.34 -21.27
C MET A 1 0.56 5.77 -20.50
N ALA A 2 0.66 4.64 -19.78
CA ALA A 2 -0.48 4.09 -19.01
C ALA A 2 -0.81 4.84 -17.70
N LYS A 3 0.17 5.51 -17.07
CA LYS A 3 -0.03 6.23 -15.79
C LYS A 3 -0.85 7.51 -15.90
N GLU A 4 -0.96 8.09 -17.09
CA GLU A 4 -1.63 9.37 -17.31
C GLU A 4 -3.12 9.21 -17.64
N LYS A 5 -3.51 8.06 -18.21
CA LYS A 5 -4.91 7.71 -18.43
C LYS A 5 -5.65 7.37 -17.13
N SER A 6 -5.00 6.72 -16.16
CA SER A 6 -5.61 6.44 -14.85
C SER A 6 -5.87 7.68 -14.00
N ARG A 7 -5.06 8.73 -14.16
CA ARG A 7 -5.25 9.99 -13.41
C ARG A 7 -6.41 10.82 -13.96
N LYS A 8 -6.65 10.76 -15.29
CA LYS A 8 -7.76 11.46 -15.95
C LYS A 8 -9.11 10.74 -15.79
N GLN A 9 -9.14 9.42 -15.71
CA GLN A 9 -10.39 8.67 -15.49
C GLN A 9 -10.94 8.79 -14.06
N LEU A 10 -10.08 9.04 -13.05
CA LEU A 10 -10.55 9.27 -11.67
C LEU A 10 -11.19 10.64 -11.45
N SER A 11 -11.08 11.56 -12.41
CA SER A 11 -11.57 12.95 -12.29
C SER A 11 -12.97 13.17 -12.86
N GLN A 12 -13.59 12.16 -13.50
CA GLN A 12 -14.86 12.32 -14.24
C GLN A 12 -16.10 11.76 -13.53
N GLU A 13 -16.03 11.36 -12.26
CA GLU A 13 -17.19 10.80 -11.53
C GLU A 13 -17.95 11.83 -10.67
N THR A 14 -17.90 13.13 -11.02
CA THR A 14 -18.56 14.19 -10.24
C THR A 14 -19.68 14.88 -11.02
N THR A 15 -20.72 14.14 -11.38
CA THR A 15 -22.00 14.72 -11.84
C THR A 15 -23.17 14.09 -11.10
N LYS A 16 -23.30 14.37 -9.80
CA LYS A 16 -24.57 14.29 -9.06
C LYS A 16 -24.73 15.53 -8.17
N PRO A 17 -25.95 16.10 -8.08
CA PRO A 17 -26.17 17.44 -7.56
C PRO A 17 -25.98 17.51 -6.04
N ALA A 18 -25.32 18.60 -5.59
CA ALA A 18 -25.15 19.06 -4.22
C ALA A 18 -24.82 17.97 -3.18
N THR A 19 -23.68 17.30 -3.34
CA THR A 19 -23.04 16.51 -2.29
C THR A 19 -22.79 17.41 -1.07
N HIS A 20 -23.37 17.08 0.08
CA HIS A 20 -23.20 17.86 1.31
C HIS A 20 -21.69 18.05 1.58
N PRO A 21 -21.22 19.22 2.07
CA PRO A 21 -19.78 19.46 2.25
C PRO A 21 -19.08 18.37 3.07
N VAL A 22 -19.81 17.74 4.00
CA VAL A 22 -19.33 16.58 4.78
C VAL A 22 -19.09 15.35 3.89
N GLU A 23 -20.00 15.01 2.98
CA GLU A 23 -19.83 13.89 2.05
C GLU A 23 -18.65 14.12 1.09
N LYS A 24 -18.41 15.37 0.68
CA LYS A 24 -17.23 15.72 -0.13
C LYS A 24 -15.93 15.53 0.65
N LEU A 25 -15.89 15.95 1.92
CA LEU A 25 -14.73 15.76 2.79
C LEU A 25 -14.49 14.27 3.09
N GLU A 26 -15.55 13.50 3.28
CA GLU A 26 -15.46 12.05 3.51
C GLU A 26 -14.88 11.31 2.30
N ASN A 27 -15.35 11.64 1.09
CA ASN A 27 -14.79 11.09 -0.15
C ASN A 27 -13.31 11.46 -0.33
N GLN A 28 -12.94 12.71 -0.06
CA GLN A 28 -11.53 13.16 -0.11
C GLN A 28 -10.65 12.42 0.91
N PHE A 29 -11.18 12.21 2.12
CA PHE A 29 -10.50 11.47 3.17
C PHE A 29 -10.28 10.00 2.77
N GLN A 30 -11.31 9.31 2.28
CA GLN A 30 -11.20 7.93 1.81
C GLN A 30 -10.21 7.79 0.63
N LEU A 31 -10.22 8.75 -0.30
CA LEU A 31 -9.26 8.79 -1.41
C LEU A 31 -7.82 8.89 -0.90
N LEU A 32 -7.54 9.85 -0.01
CA LEU A 32 -6.21 10.03 0.58
C LEU A 32 -5.77 8.79 1.38
N GLN A 33 -6.67 8.16 2.12
CA GLN A 33 -6.38 6.97 2.88
C GLN A 33 -6.01 5.78 1.96
N ARG A 34 -6.73 5.60 0.85
CA ARG A 34 -6.40 4.58 -0.17
C ARG A 34 -5.06 4.85 -0.85
N GLU A 35 -4.79 6.09 -1.25
CA GLU A 35 -3.51 6.48 -1.85
C GLU A 35 -2.34 6.26 -0.89
N LEU A 36 -2.51 6.62 0.38
CA LEU A 36 -1.52 6.43 1.43
C LEU A 36 -1.27 4.94 1.73
N ALA A 37 -2.32 4.11 1.71
CA ALA A 37 -2.18 2.67 1.86
C ALA A 37 -1.45 2.02 0.67
N ASN A 38 -1.78 2.42 -0.56
CA ASN A 38 -1.16 1.90 -1.78
C ASN A 38 0.31 2.32 -1.90
N SER A 39 0.59 3.62 -1.68
CA SER A 39 1.96 4.13 -1.67
C SER A 39 2.81 3.46 -0.60
N ARG A 40 2.28 3.24 0.61
CA ARG A 40 2.95 2.49 1.68
C ARG A 40 3.32 1.06 1.26
N LYS A 41 2.36 0.31 0.70
CA LYS A 41 2.59 -1.08 0.24
C LYS A 41 3.70 -1.13 -0.81
N ASN A 42 3.64 -0.22 -1.78
CA ASN A 42 4.62 -0.16 -2.87
C ASN A 42 6.00 0.31 -2.39
N TYR A 43 6.04 1.23 -1.42
CA TYR A 43 7.28 1.82 -0.91
C TYR A 43 8.17 0.78 -0.22
N LEU A 44 7.62 -0.05 0.69
CA LEU A 44 8.43 -1.11 1.30
C LEU A 44 8.73 -2.25 0.34
N ALA A 45 7.80 -2.58 -0.56
CA ALA A 45 8.01 -3.62 -1.56
C ALA A 45 9.21 -3.27 -2.44
N SER A 46 9.30 -2.04 -2.95
CA SER A 46 10.41 -1.63 -3.82
C SER A 46 11.77 -1.75 -3.15
N TYR A 47 11.92 -1.39 -1.87
CA TYR A 47 13.20 -1.57 -1.17
C TYR A 47 13.54 -3.04 -0.89
N LYS A 48 12.53 -3.90 -0.67
CA LYS A 48 12.77 -5.35 -0.54
C LYS A 48 13.24 -5.94 -1.87
N ASP A 49 12.61 -5.54 -2.97
CA ASP A 49 12.96 -5.98 -4.31
C ASP A 49 14.38 -5.52 -4.69
N GLU A 50 14.77 -4.28 -4.34
CA GLU A 50 16.14 -3.79 -4.51
C GLU A 50 17.17 -4.65 -3.76
N VAL A 51 16.86 -5.04 -2.51
CA VAL A 51 17.75 -5.90 -1.71
C VAL A 51 17.86 -7.30 -2.32
N LEU A 52 16.74 -7.87 -2.80
CA LEU A 52 16.72 -9.18 -3.45
C LEU A 52 17.54 -9.16 -4.74
N ALA A 53 17.31 -8.19 -5.62
CA ALA A 53 18.06 -8.03 -6.87
C ALA A 53 19.57 -7.85 -6.61
N ALA A 54 19.95 -7.05 -5.61
CA ALA A 54 21.35 -6.87 -5.23
C ALA A 54 21.98 -8.17 -4.71
N ARG A 55 21.23 -8.95 -3.92
CA ARG A 55 21.67 -10.26 -3.41
C ARG A 55 21.88 -11.27 -4.54
N GLU A 56 20.95 -11.36 -5.47
CA GLU A 56 21.06 -12.26 -6.63
C GLU A 56 22.28 -11.91 -7.48
N ARG A 57 22.49 -10.62 -7.78
CA ARG A 57 23.67 -10.17 -8.54
C ARG A 57 24.97 -10.52 -7.81
N MET A 58 25.02 -10.33 -6.49
CA MET A 58 26.17 -10.74 -5.68
C MET A 58 26.42 -12.26 -5.78
N GLN A 59 25.38 -13.09 -5.67
CA GLN A 59 25.49 -14.55 -5.78
C GLN A 59 25.96 -15.01 -7.16
N GLN A 60 25.46 -14.37 -8.23
CA GLN A 60 25.92 -14.63 -9.59
C GLN A 60 27.42 -14.34 -9.75
N ILE A 61 27.88 -13.20 -9.24
CA ILE A 61 29.31 -12.83 -9.27
C ILE A 61 30.15 -13.80 -8.44
N GLN A 62 29.68 -14.19 -7.25
CA GLN A 62 30.37 -15.22 -6.43
C GLN A 62 30.52 -16.54 -7.18
N THR A 63 29.48 -16.97 -7.88
CA THR A 63 29.50 -18.20 -8.68
C THR A 63 30.49 -18.10 -9.84
N LYS A 64 30.48 -16.96 -10.56
CA LYS A 64 31.46 -16.67 -11.64
C LYS A 64 32.89 -16.65 -11.09
N LEU A 65 33.13 -16.01 -9.94
CA LEU A 65 34.44 -15.97 -9.30
C LEU A 65 34.93 -17.38 -8.91
N ARG A 66 34.06 -18.24 -8.36
CA ARG A 66 34.41 -19.63 -8.07
C ARG A 66 34.83 -20.39 -9.34
N LYS A 67 34.10 -20.21 -10.45
CA LYS A 67 34.47 -20.81 -11.74
C LYS A 67 35.79 -20.26 -12.27
N ALA A 68 36.00 -18.94 -12.21
CA ALA A 68 37.24 -18.30 -12.64
C ALA A 68 38.46 -18.78 -11.82
N ARG A 69 38.32 -18.92 -10.50
CA ARG A 69 39.39 -19.47 -9.64
C ARG A 69 39.75 -20.90 -10.03
N LYS A 70 38.77 -21.75 -10.34
CA LYS A 70 39.02 -23.11 -10.87
C LYS A 70 39.76 -23.07 -12.22
N GLN A 71 39.41 -22.13 -13.11
CA GLN A 71 40.12 -21.96 -14.38
C GLN A 71 41.55 -21.47 -14.20
N VAL A 72 41.79 -20.54 -13.26
CA VAL A 72 43.15 -20.09 -12.90
C VAL A 72 43.99 -21.26 -12.39
N ALA A 73 43.42 -22.12 -11.53
CA ALA A 73 44.12 -23.29 -11.03
C ALA A 73 44.50 -24.26 -12.16
N ARG A 74 43.59 -24.55 -13.09
CA ARG A 74 43.87 -25.38 -14.27
C ARG A 74 44.94 -24.76 -15.17
N ALA A 75 44.79 -23.49 -15.54
CA ALA A 75 45.76 -22.78 -16.35
C ALA A 75 47.14 -22.70 -15.69
N ALA A 76 47.21 -22.68 -14.35
CA ALA A 76 48.47 -22.71 -13.61
C ALA A 76 49.14 -24.08 -13.69
N VAL A 77 48.36 -25.18 -13.62
CA VAL A 77 48.87 -26.54 -13.84
C VAL A 77 49.38 -26.68 -15.27
N ASP A 78 48.59 -26.29 -16.27
CA ASP A 78 48.98 -26.39 -17.69
C ASP A 78 50.24 -25.57 -17.99
N ALA A 79 50.33 -24.35 -17.45
CA ALA A 79 51.53 -23.53 -17.59
C ALA A 79 52.76 -24.13 -16.90
N ARG A 80 52.58 -24.91 -15.83
CA ARG A 80 53.67 -25.61 -15.12
C ARG A 80 54.09 -26.87 -15.86
N THR A 81 53.15 -27.63 -16.41
CA THR A 81 53.42 -28.90 -17.11
C THR A 81 53.98 -28.66 -18.51
N THR A 82 53.37 -27.77 -19.30
CA THR A 82 53.79 -27.55 -20.69
C THR A 82 54.77 -26.40 -20.85
N GLY A 83 54.73 -25.38 -19.98
CA GLY A 83 55.70 -24.27 -19.99
C GLY A 83 55.65 -23.30 -21.19
N THR A 84 54.75 -23.53 -22.16
CA THR A 84 54.69 -22.78 -23.42
C THR A 84 54.30 -21.31 -23.22
N ARG A 85 54.67 -20.44 -24.18
CA ARG A 85 54.26 -19.03 -24.17
C ARG A 85 52.73 -18.87 -24.16
N SER A 86 52.03 -19.74 -24.88
CA SER A 86 50.56 -19.76 -24.95
C SER A 86 49.93 -20.05 -23.57
N THR A 87 50.36 -21.11 -22.89
CA THR A 87 49.83 -21.49 -21.56
C THR A 87 50.15 -20.42 -20.50
N LYS A 88 51.35 -19.83 -20.52
CA LYS A 88 51.70 -18.69 -19.65
C LYS A 88 50.82 -17.46 -19.90
N ASN A 89 50.51 -17.14 -21.16
CA ASN A 89 49.60 -16.05 -21.51
C ASN A 89 48.16 -16.33 -21.04
N GLN A 90 47.71 -17.58 -21.17
CA GLN A 90 46.39 -17.99 -20.68
C GLN A 90 46.29 -17.86 -19.16
N LEU A 91 47.33 -18.24 -18.42
CA LEU A 91 47.41 -18.03 -16.97
C LEU A 91 47.32 -16.53 -16.62
N LYS A 92 48.01 -15.65 -17.35
CA LYS A 92 47.91 -14.19 -17.13
C LYS A 92 46.48 -13.68 -17.35
N LYS A 93 45.85 -14.06 -18.47
CA LYS A 93 44.47 -13.66 -18.81
C LYS A 93 43.46 -14.12 -17.76
N THR A 94 43.53 -15.40 -17.37
CA THR A 94 42.63 -15.99 -16.37
C THR A 94 42.80 -15.36 -14.99
N ARG A 95 44.04 -15.05 -14.58
CA ARG A 95 44.31 -14.30 -13.34
C ARG A 95 43.72 -12.90 -13.37
N ALA A 96 43.92 -12.15 -14.46
CA ALA A 96 43.34 -10.83 -14.64
C ALA A 96 41.80 -10.88 -14.56
N ALA A 97 41.17 -11.84 -15.24
CA ALA A 97 39.72 -12.03 -15.17
C ALA A 97 39.23 -12.35 -13.74
N SER A 98 39.96 -13.17 -12.98
CA SER A 98 39.63 -13.45 -11.57
C SER A 98 39.77 -12.23 -10.66
N LEU A 99 40.72 -11.33 -10.94
CA LEU A 99 40.88 -10.08 -10.20
C LEU A 99 39.69 -9.14 -10.46
N LEU A 100 39.34 -8.92 -11.73
CA LEU A 100 38.17 -8.13 -12.12
C LEU A 100 36.86 -8.63 -11.48
N LEU A 101 36.68 -9.95 -11.40
CA LEU A 101 35.53 -10.56 -10.72
C LEU A 101 35.56 -10.37 -9.20
N THR A 102 36.75 -10.25 -8.60
CA THR A 102 36.91 -9.95 -7.17
C THR A 102 36.51 -8.50 -6.88
N ASP A 103 36.93 -7.56 -7.71
CA ASP A 103 36.56 -6.15 -7.58
C ASP A 103 35.05 -5.96 -7.79
N SER A 104 34.50 -6.59 -8.84
CA SER A 104 33.06 -6.63 -9.09
C SER A 104 32.27 -7.18 -7.90
N LEU A 105 32.82 -8.17 -7.18
CA LEU A 105 32.18 -8.72 -5.99
C LEU A 105 32.19 -7.72 -4.82
N GLN A 106 33.27 -6.96 -4.66
CA GLN A 106 33.33 -5.91 -3.63
C GLN A 106 32.31 -4.80 -3.93
N GLU A 107 32.18 -4.37 -5.18
CA GLU A 107 31.16 -3.41 -5.60
C GLU A 107 29.74 -3.94 -5.35
N ALA A 108 29.46 -5.18 -5.73
CA ALA A 108 28.15 -5.81 -5.47
C ALA A 108 27.82 -5.87 -3.96
N ARG A 109 28.81 -6.13 -3.11
CA ARG A 109 28.65 -6.07 -1.64
C ARG A 109 28.30 -4.66 -1.16
N LYS A 110 28.96 -3.62 -1.70
CA LYS A 110 28.66 -2.22 -1.37
C LYS A 110 27.23 -1.84 -1.78
N ILE A 111 26.79 -2.25 -2.98
CA ILE A 111 25.42 -2.03 -3.47
C ILE A 111 24.40 -2.72 -2.56
N MET A 112 24.63 -3.99 -2.20
CA MET A 112 23.74 -4.73 -1.29
C MET A 112 23.66 -4.05 0.08
N ALA A 113 24.79 -3.62 0.65
CA ALA A 113 24.82 -2.92 1.93
C ALA A 113 24.07 -1.57 1.86
N SER A 114 24.18 -0.85 0.74
CA SER A 114 23.42 0.39 0.52
C SER A 114 21.92 0.13 0.43
N ALA A 115 21.49 -0.89 -0.33
CA ALA A 115 20.10 -1.30 -0.43
C ALA A 115 19.51 -1.70 0.93
N GLN A 116 20.27 -2.43 1.75
CA GLN A 116 19.88 -2.77 3.11
C GLN A 116 19.71 -1.51 3.98
N ARG A 117 20.66 -0.57 3.94
CA ARG A 117 20.54 0.71 4.68
C ARG A 117 19.28 1.47 4.28
N LYS A 118 18.97 1.56 2.98
CA LYS A 118 17.74 2.19 2.48
C LYS A 118 16.49 1.49 3.03
N LEU A 119 16.43 0.16 2.99
CA LEU A 119 15.33 -0.61 3.58
C LEU A 119 15.19 -0.36 5.09
N HIS A 120 16.31 -0.29 5.82
CA HIS A 120 16.30 0.03 7.25
C HIS A 120 15.79 1.45 7.53
N ALA A 121 16.19 2.43 6.72
CA ALA A 121 15.71 3.81 6.81
C ALA A 121 14.22 3.96 6.45
N ALA A 122 13.68 3.07 5.61
CA ALA A 122 12.26 3.06 5.24
C ALA A 122 11.34 2.51 6.35
N LYS A 123 11.82 1.59 7.20
CA LYS A 123 11.01 0.93 8.26
C LYS A 123 10.36 1.91 9.25
N PRO A 124 11.05 2.94 9.77
CA PRO A 124 10.42 3.94 10.65
C PRO A 124 9.25 4.68 10.00
N PHE A 125 9.34 5.00 8.71
CA PHE A 125 8.26 5.67 7.99
C PHE A 125 7.05 4.74 7.86
N ASP A 126 7.27 3.47 7.53
CA ASP A 126 6.21 2.46 7.51
C ASP A 126 5.49 2.33 8.86
N ARG A 127 6.25 2.30 9.97
CA ARG A 127 5.67 2.26 11.32
C ARG A 127 4.80 3.49 11.62
N LYS A 128 5.27 4.68 11.24
CA LYS A 128 4.49 5.93 11.40
C LYS A 128 3.22 5.89 10.57
N LEU A 129 3.27 5.43 9.32
CA LEU A 129 2.08 5.28 8.49
C LEU A 129 1.13 4.20 9.04
N ALA A 130 1.65 3.12 9.60
CA ALA A 130 0.85 2.09 10.26
C ALA A 130 0.09 2.65 11.47
N ALA A 131 0.76 3.45 12.29
CA ALA A 131 0.15 4.09 13.46
C ALA A 131 -0.97 5.05 13.02
N ARG A 132 -0.71 5.89 12.00
CA ARG A 132 -1.74 6.77 11.42
C ARG A 132 -2.93 5.98 10.89
N ALA A 133 -2.69 4.92 10.12
CA ALA A 133 -3.76 4.06 9.60
C ALA A 133 -4.62 3.44 10.71
N LYS A 134 -4.01 3.01 11.83
CA LYS A 134 -4.76 2.50 13.00
C LYS A 134 -5.64 3.58 13.64
N VAL A 135 -5.12 4.80 13.78
CA VAL A 135 -5.89 5.93 14.32
C VAL A 135 -7.07 6.27 13.41
N LEU A 136 -6.84 6.32 12.09
CA LEU A 136 -7.91 6.59 11.12
C LEU A 136 -8.98 5.49 11.13
N ALA A 137 -8.59 4.21 11.19
CA ALA A 137 -9.55 3.11 11.27
C ALA A 137 -10.39 3.16 12.57
N LYS A 138 -9.79 3.57 13.69
CA LYS A 138 -10.53 3.77 14.94
C LYS A 138 -11.52 4.93 14.80
N PHE A 139 -11.10 6.04 14.20
CA PHE A 139 -11.96 7.18 13.92
C PHE A 139 -13.15 6.80 13.05
N GLU A 140 -12.95 6.08 11.95
CA GLU A 140 -14.04 5.60 11.07
C GLU A 140 -15.05 4.75 11.84
N LYS A 141 -14.58 3.83 12.69
CA LYS A 141 -15.46 2.99 13.51
C LYS A 141 -16.28 3.80 14.51
N ASP A 142 -15.68 4.79 15.16
CA ASP A 142 -16.38 5.67 16.11
C ASP A 142 -17.37 6.60 15.38
N TRP A 143 -17.01 7.07 14.19
CA TRP A 143 -17.87 7.88 13.33
C TRP A 143 -19.09 7.10 12.84
N ASP A 144 -18.91 5.90 12.31
CA ASP A 144 -19.99 5.01 11.89
C ASP A 144 -20.95 4.71 13.05
N ARG A 145 -20.41 4.50 14.25
CA ARG A 145 -21.23 4.30 15.45
C ARG A 145 -22.11 5.52 15.72
N LYS A 146 -21.52 6.72 15.71
CA LYS A 146 -22.24 7.97 15.95
C LYS A 146 -23.34 8.20 14.91
N MET A 147 -23.06 7.95 13.63
CA MET A 147 -24.04 8.09 12.55
C MET A 147 -25.22 7.12 12.70
N ARG A 148 -24.97 5.88 13.13
CA ARG A 148 -26.04 4.91 13.43
C ARG A 148 -26.89 5.32 14.62
N GLU A 149 -26.26 5.84 15.68
CA GLU A 149 -26.96 6.35 16.86
C GLU A 149 -27.83 7.58 16.53
N GLU A 150 -27.31 8.52 15.73
CA GLU A 150 -28.07 9.67 15.24
C GLU A 150 -29.25 9.24 14.34
N ALA A 151 -29.05 8.26 13.46
CA ALA A 151 -30.14 7.72 12.65
C ALA A 151 -31.22 7.05 13.52
N ALA A 152 -30.82 6.29 14.54
CA ALA A 152 -31.74 5.62 15.47
C ALA A 152 -32.54 6.63 16.30
N THR A 153 -31.91 7.69 16.81
CA THR A 153 -32.59 8.75 17.57
C THR A 153 -33.56 9.53 16.71
N LYS A 154 -33.19 9.92 15.49
CA LYS A 154 -34.10 10.54 14.52
C LYS A 154 -35.30 9.64 14.20
N ALA A 155 -35.08 8.34 13.98
CA ALA A 155 -36.14 7.37 13.74
C ALA A 155 -37.09 7.24 14.95
N ALA A 156 -36.54 7.24 16.18
CA ALA A 156 -37.34 7.20 17.40
C ALA A 156 -38.19 8.46 17.59
N GLN A 157 -37.63 9.65 17.31
CA GLN A 157 -38.36 10.91 17.34
C GLN A 157 -39.47 10.95 16.28
N ALA A 158 -39.20 10.48 15.06
CA ALA A 158 -40.20 10.39 14.00
C ALA A 158 -41.37 9.46 14.39
N LYS A 159 -41.08 8.30 15.00
CA LYS A 159 -42.11 7.38 15.52
C LYS A 159 -42.96 8.03 16.62
N LYS A 160 -42.34 8.74 17.57
CA LYS A 160 -43.06 9.48 18.63
C LYS A 160 -43.95 10.58 18.05
N ALA A 161 -43.44 11.34 17.08
CA ALA A 161 -44.21 12.38 16.40
C ALA A 161 -45.41 11.79 15.63
N ALA A 162 -45.21 10.68 14.92
CA ALA A 162 -46.28 9.98 14.20
C ALA A 162 -47.35 9.42 15.16
N ALA A 163 -46.95 8.85 16.30
CA ALA A 163 -47.88 8.37 17.33
C ALA A 163 -48.73 9.52 17.93
N LYS A 164 -48.11 10.69 18.19
CA LYS A 164 -48.83 11.89 18.66
C LYS A 164 -49.81 12.43 17.62
N ARG A 165 -49.44 12.42 16.33
CA ARG A 165 -50.36 12.79 15.23
C ARG A 165 -51.55 11.82 15.12
N ARG A 166 -51.32 10.51 15.26
CA ARG A 166 -52.39 9.50 15.26
C ARG A 166 -53.33 9.63 16.46
N SER A 167 -52.81 9.89 17.66
CA SER A 167 -53.64 10.03 18.86
C SER A 167 -54.50 11.31 18.83
N THR A 168 -53.94 12.43 18.37
CA THR A 168 -54.67 13.68 18.18
C THR A 168 -55.74 13.57 17.09
N ALA A 169 -55.45 12.88 15.98
CA ALA A 169 -56.44 12.59 14.93
C ALA A 169 -57.61 11.73 15.46
N ARG A 170 -57.32 10.67 16.24
CA ARG A 170 -58.34 9.84 16.88
C ARG A 170 -59.23 10.61 17.86
N LYS A 171 -58.64 11.48 18.70
CA LYS A 171 -59.41 12.34 19.62
C LYS A 171 -60.33 13.32 18.87
N ARG A 172 -59.87 13.90 17.75
CA ARG A 172 -60.69 14.78 16.90
C ARG A 172 -61.82 14.03 16.21
N ALA A 173 -61.58 12.80 15.75
CA ALA A 173 -62.61 11.95 15.15
C ALA A 173 -63.68 11.55 16.17
N ALA A 174 -63.28 11.14 17.38
CA ALA A 174 -64.22 10.80 18.47
C ALA A 174 -65.08 12.01 18.90
N LYS A 175 -64.50 13.21 18.96
CA LYS A 175 -65.24 14.44 19.29
C LYS A 175 -66.27 14.81 18.21
N LYS A 176 -65.98 14.57 16.93
CA LYS A 176 -66.94 14.75 15.83
C LYS A 176 -68.11 13.76 15.88
N LEU A 177 -67.85 12.52 16.31
CA LEU A 177 -68.89 11.49 16.49
C LEU A 177 -69.78 11.78 17.72
N ALA A 178 -69.20 12.24 18.84
CA ALA A 178 -69.96 12.57 20.05
C ALA A 178 -70.80 13.86 19.94
N GLY A 179 -70.43 14.80 19.06
CA GLY A 179 -71.23 16.00 18.75
C GLY A 179 -72.43 15.73 17.84
N LYS A 180 -72.59 14.50 17.34
CA LYS A 180 -73.69 14.08 16.47
C LYS A 180 -74.70 13.25 17.28
N LYS A 181 -75.28 13.83 18.34
CA LYS A 181 -76.49 13.27 18.95
C LYS A 181 -77.67 13.55 18.00
N PRO A 182 -78.51 12.55 17.69
CA PRO A 182 -79.70 12.79 16.89
C PRO A 182 -80.67 13.66 17.71
N SER A 183 -81.04 14.83 17.18
CA SER A 183 -82.27 15.49 17.62
C SER A 183 -83.41 14.60 17.16
N GLY A 184 -83.99 13.87 18.11
CA GLY A 184 -85.18 13.07 17.87
C GLY A 184 -86.33 13.97 17.43
N ASN A 185 -87.02 13.52 16.39
CA ASN A 185 -88.44 13.76 16.16
C ASN A 185 -89.04 12.40 15.83
#